data_AF-A0A926Y0C2-F1
#
_entry.id   AF-A0A926Y0C2-F1
#
_cell.length_a   1.000
_cell.length_b   1.000
_cell.length_c   1.000
_cell.angle_alpha   90.00
_cell.angle_beta   90.00
_cell.angle_gamma   90.00
#
_symmetry.space_group_name_H-M   'P 1'
#
loop_
_entity.id
_entity.type
_entity.pdbx_description
1 polymer ?
#
loop_
_entity_poly.entity_id
_entity_poly.type
_entity_poly.pdbx_seq_one_letter_code
_entity_poly.pdbx_strand_id
1 'polypeptide(L)'
;MTQLASIVGLLFIPVGLFWGISQRINRRKQPHEIKTYAFIALVISCFVTLGAATGAFISGSLSLGIILFVAFGYSARKAIARIQQLDGNTTFRYVPLYLVFIPVILFLVRFSLLKPATDFSRNYIISQSKKLIDDIEGFRIRTGHYPTSLISVWEDYKPGIRSVKRYYYEPYGQAYNLYFEQFSSELTVKEIVMYNPLDAQEMTSHNQDLLILSSADLTMQRGYFRTYKLQQPHWKSFWFD
;
A
#
# COMPACT_ATOMS: atom_id res chain seq x y z
N MET A 1 2.73 -2.80 7.79
CA MET A 1 1.70 -2.78 8.87
C MET A 1 0.29 -3.25 8.46
N THR A 2 -0.26 -2.90 7.29
CA THR A 2 -1.60 -3.41 6.90
C THR A 2 -1.64 -4.94 6.68
N GLN A 3 -0.52 -5.62 6.38
CA GLN A 3 -0.43 -7.09 6.27
C GLN A 3 -0.67 -7.73 7.64
N LEU A 4 -0.05 -7.19 8.69
CA LEU A 4 -0.33 -7.61 10.07
C LEU A 4 -1.82 -7.41 10.38
N ALA A 5 -2.43 -6.28 10.02
CA ALA A 5 -3.86 -6.08 10.23
C ALA A 5 -4.74 -7.09 9.45
N SER A 6 -4.38 -7.42 8.20
CA SER A 6 -5.09 -8.46 7.41
C SER A 6 -4.91 -9.87 7.99
N ILE A 7 -3.70 -10.22 8.44
CA ILE A 7 -3.37 -11.53 9.02
C ILE A 7 -4.00 -11.67 10.41
N VAL A 8 -3.89 -10.66 11.26
CA VAL A 8 -4.55 -10.60 12.57
C VAL A 8 -6.07 -10.61 12.41
N GLY A 9 -6.60 -10.03 11.33
CA GLY A 9 -8.01 -10.15 10.96
C GLY A 9 -8.47 -11.59 10.70
N LEU A 10 -7.58 -12.52 10.35
CA LEU A 10 -7.93 -13.94 10.21
C LEU A 10 -8.29 -14.59 11.55
N LEU A 11 -7.90 -13.99 12.70
CA LEU A 11 -8.31 -14.47 14.02
C LEU A 11 -9.83 -14.36 14.25
N PHE A 12 -10.54 -13.54 13.48
CA PHE A 12 -12.01 -13.51 13.51
C PHE A 12 -12.64 -14.77 12.93
N ILE A 13 -11.95 -15.49 12.04
CA ILE A 13 -12.47 -16.70 11.39
C ILE A 13 -12.80 -17.80 12.42
N PRO A 14 -11.87 -18.26 13.29
CA PRO A 14 -12.18 -19.29 14.27
C PRO A 14 -13.31 -18.84 15.21
N VAL A 15 -13.34 -17.56 15.62
CA VAL A 15 -14.42 -17.03 16.47
C VAL A 15 -15.77 -17.08 15.76
N GLY A 16 -15.84 -16.65 14.51
CA GLY A 16 -17.05 -16.72 13.69
C GLY A 16 -17.51 -18.15 13.44
N LEU A 17 -16.60 -19.08 13.18
CA LEU A 17 -16.90 -20.50 12.99
C LEU A 17 -17.43 -21.14 14.27
N PHE A 18 -16.74 -20.98 15.40
CA PHE A 18 -17.19 -21.54 16.68
C PHE A 18 -18.52 -20.94 17.13
N TRP A 19 -18.69 -19.62 16.96
CA TRP A 19 -19.96 -18.97 17.24
C TRP A 19 -21.06 -19.54 16.35
N GLY A 20 -20.84 -19.66 15.03
CA GLY A 20 -21.81 -20.21 14.09
C GLY A 20 -22.19 -21.68 14.36
N ILE A 21 -21.21 -22.52 14.72
CA ILE A 21 -21.41 -23.93 15.08
C ILE A 21 -22.20 -24.03 16.40
N SER A 22 -21.82 -23.28 17.43
CA SER A 22 -22.55 -23.21 18.72
C SER A 22 -24.02 -22.80 18.48
N GLN A 23 -24.28 -21.80 17.63
CA GLN A 23 -25.66 -21.41 17.30
C GLN A 23 -26.47 -22.52 16.63
N ARG A 24 -25.82 -23.41 15.87
CA ARG A 24 -26.49 -24.50 15.13
C ARG A 24 -26.76 -25.72 16.01
N ILE A 25 -25.85 -26.03 16.93
CA ILE A 25 -25.94 -27.19 17.85
C ILE A 25 -26.90 -26.89 19.00
N ASN A 26 -26.76 -25.74 19.67
CA ASN A 26 -27.60 -25.36 20.81
C ASN A 26 -28.62 -24.29 20.41
N ARG A 27 -29.77 -24.73 19.88
CA ARG A 27 -30.87 -23.83 19.47
C ARG A 27 -31.51 -23.06 20.64
N ARG A 28 -31.44 -23.58 21.87
CA ARG A 28 -31.81 -22.88 23.11
C ARG A 28 -30.55 -22.27 23.71
N LYS A 29 -30.22 -21.05 23.29
CA LYS A 29 -28.97 -20.39 23.69
C LYS A 29 -29.03 -19.94 25.13
N GLN A 30 -27.96 -20.20 25.88
CA GLN A 30 -27.70 -19.44 27.09
C GLN A 30 -27.13 -18.07 26.69
N PRO A 31 -27.69 -16.96 27.21
CA PRO A 31 -27.21 -15.61 26.88
C PRO A 31 -25.73 -15.39 27.21
N HIS A 32 -25.15 -16.21 28.09
CA HIS A 32 -23.74 -16.15 28.46
C HIS A 32 -22.79 -16.49 27.29
N GLU A 33 -23.05 -17.53 26.50
CA GLU A 33 -22.15 -17.95 25.41
C GLU A 33 -22.07 -16.89 24.30
N ILE A 34 -23.21 -16.28 23.96
CA ILE A 34 -23.29 -15.20 22.96
C ILE A 34 -22.46 -13.99 23.41
N LYS A 35 -22.58 -13.61 24.69
CA LYS A 35 -21.81 -12.51 25.27
C LYS A 35 -20.30 -12.79 25.20
N THR A 36 -19.88 -14.03 25.46
CA THR A 36 -18.47 -14.43 25.38
C THR A 36 -17.91 -14.28 23.96
N TYR A 37 -18.59 -14.81 22.93
CA TYR A 37 -18.11 -14.67 21.54
C TYR A 37 -18.10 -13.21 21.07
N ALA A 38 -19.11 -12.43 21.42
CA ALA A 38 -19.17 -11.01 21.09
C ALA A 38 -18.04 -10.21 21.76
N PHE A 39 -17.70 -10.54 23.01
CA PHE A 39 -16.59 -9.94 23.73
C PHE A 39 -15.24 -10.31 23.10
N ILE A 40 -15.01 -11.58 22.77
CA ILE A 40 -13.78 -12.02 22.09
C ILE A 40 -13.62 -11.30 20.74
N ALA A 41 -14.70 -11.20 19.95
CA ALA A 41 -14.66 -10.44 18.70
C ALA A 41 -14.30 -8.96 18.94
N LEU A 42 -14.87 -8.32 19.96
CA LEU A 42 -14.53 -6.94 20.30
C LEU A 42 -13.03 -6.76 20.65
N VAL A 43 -12.46 -7.72 21.40
CA VAL A 43 -11.03 -7.72 21.76
C VAL A 43 -10.16 -7.85 20.50
N ILE A 44 -10.48 -8.77 19.59
CA ILE A 44 -9.75 -8.91 18.32
C ILE A 44 -9.89 -7.63 17.47
N SER A 45 -11.08 -7.01 17.42
CA SER A 45 -11.28 -5.73 16.74
C SER A 45 -10.44 -4.61 17.31
N CYS A 46 -10.18 -4.62 18.61
CA CYS A 46 -9.27 -3.67 19.26
C CYS A 46 -7.85 -3.86 18.73
N PHE A 47 -7.32 -5.09 18.71
CA PHE A 47 -5.98 -5.37 18.19
C PHE A 47 -5.84 -5.02 16.70
N VAL A 48 -6.83 -5.36 15.87
CA VAL A 48 -6.81 -5.03 14.44
C VAL A 48 -6.84 -3.52 14.22
N THR A 49 -7.70 -2.80 14.95
CA THR A 49 -7.80 -1.34 14.84
C THR A 49 -6.52 -0.67 15.31
N LEU A 50 -5.95 -1.14 16.43
CA LEU A 50 -4.68 -0.64 16.94
C LEU A 50 -3.57 -0.81 15.90
N GLY A 51 -3.44 -2.01 15.31
CA GLY A 51 -2.47 -2.26 14.23
C GLY A 51 -2.70 -1.37 13.00
N ALA A 52 -3.95 -1.15 12.60
CA ALA A 52 -4.30 -0.27 11.49
C ALA A 52 -3.98 1.21 11.78
N ALA A 53 -4.32 1.70 12.97
CA ALA A 53 -4.07 3.07 13.38
C ALA A 53 -2.56 3.33 13.50
N THR A 54 -1.79 2.42 14.13
CA THR A 54 -0.32 2.49 14.15
C THR A 54 0.26 2.53 12.75
N GLY A 55 -0.27 1.71 11.83
CA GLY A 55 0.10 1.75 10.42
C GLY A 55 -0.15 3.11 9.76
N ALA A 56 -1.30 3.73 10.04
CA ALA A 56 -1.66 5.05 9.52
C ALA A 56 -0.77 6.17 10.09
N PHE A 57 -0.34 6.07 11.35
CA PHE A 57 0.61 7.02 11.93
C PHE A 57 1.99 6.90 11.29
N ILE A 58 2.49 5.68 11.09
CA ILE A 58 3.79 5.43 10.44
C ILE A 58 3.79 5.93 8.99
N SER A 59 2.67 5.79 8.28
CA SER A 59 2.55 6.30 6.90
C SER A 59 2.38 7.82 6.80
N GLY A 60 2.58 8.56 7.90
CA GLY A 60 2.47 10.03 7.93
C GLY A 60 1.04 10.57 7.89
N SER A 61 0.02 9.71 8.04
CA SER A 61 -1.40 10.09 7.98
C SER A 61 -2.01 10.20 9.38
N LEU A 62 -1.60 11.23 10.13
CA LEU A 62 -2.06 11.49 11.50
C LEU A 62 -3.59 11.58 11.61
N SER A 63 -4.23 12.29 10.68
CA SER A 63 -5.69 12.47 10.65
C SER A 63 -6.43 11.14 10.51
N LEU A 64 -5.94 10.23 9.67
CA LEU A 64 -6.54 8.94 9.43
C LEU A 64 -6.43 8.04 10.68
N GLY A 65 -5.28 8.06 11.36
CA GLY A 65 -5.08 7.38 12.64
C GLY A 65 -6.08 7.86 13.71
N ILE A 66 -6.25 9.18 13.86
CA ILE A 66 -7.20 9.77 14.82
C ILE A 66 -8.64 9.39 14.48
N ILE A 67 -9.04 9.50 13.21
CA ILE A 67 -10.40 9.14 12.76
C ILE A 67 -10.70 7.67 13.07
N LEU A 68 -9.75 6.75 12.82
CA LEU A 68 -9.92 5.33 13.15
C LEU A 68 -10.11 5.10 14.65
N PHE A 69 -9.32 5.77 15.50
CA PHE A 69 -9.45 5.66 16.95
C PHE A 69 -10.80 6.17 17.46
N VAL A 70 -11.24 7.35 16.98
CA VAL A 70 -12.52 7.94 17.39
C VAL A 70 -13.69 7.07 16.91
N ALA A 71 -13.68 6.66 15.64
CA ALA A 71 -14.72 5.82 15.06
C ALA A 71 -14.80 4.46 15.77
N PHE A 72 -13.66 3.85 16.09
CA PHE A 72 -13.61 2.61 16.84
C PHE A 72 -14.07 2.78 18.28
N GLY A 73 -13.61 3.80 19.01
CA GLY A 73 -14.04 4.06 20.38
C GLY A 73 -15.55 4.28 20.48
N TYR A 74 -16.12 5.04 19.53
CA TYR A 74 -17.57 5.22 19.43
C TYR A 74 -18.30 3.91 19.16
N SER A 75 -17.81 3.11 18.20
CA SER A 75 -18.40 1.82 17.83
C SER A 75 -18.28 0.78 18.94
N ALA A 76 -17.14 0.72 19.62
CA ALA A 76 -16.87 -0.17 20.76
C ALA A 76 -17.78 0.18 21.94
N ARG A 77 -17.96 1.47 22.26
CA ARG A 77 -18.90 1.90 23.30
C ARG A 77 -20.33 1.43 22.99
N LYS A 78 -20.80 1.61 21.75
CA LYS A 78 -22.12 1.12 21.32
C LYS A 78 -22.19 -0.41 21.35
N ALA A 79 -21.13 -1.11 20.97
CA ALA A 79 -21.06 -2.56 21.00
C ALA A 79 -21.15 -3.11 22.43
N ILE A 80 -20.39 -2.53 23.38
CA ILE A 80 -20.42 -2.93 24.80
C ILE A 80 -21.83 -2.75 25.38
N ALA A 81 -22.45 -1.59 25.15
CA ALA A 81 -23.82 -1.33 25.62
C ALA A 81 -24.82 -2.36 25.07
N ARG A 82 -24.70 -2.70 23.77
CA ARG A 82 -25.55 -3.74 23.14
C ARG A 82 -25.26 -5.14 23.67
N ILE A 83 -23.99 -5.48 23.93
CA ILE A 83 -23.60 -6.78 24.50
C ILE A 83 -24.17 -6.96 25.91
N GLN A 84 -24.19 -5.88 26.71
CA GLN A 84 -24.80 -5.90 28.04
C GLN A 84 -26.31 -6.13 27.99
N GLN A 85 -26.99 -5.53 27.01
CA GLN A 85 -28.43 -5.66 26.74
C GLN A 85 -28.81 -6.95 25.99
N LEU A 86 -27.88 -7.88 25.77
CA LEU A 86 -28.19 -9.17 25.14
C LEU A 86 -29.00 -10.04 26.08
N ASP A 87 -30.31 -9.97 25.92
CA ASP A 87 -31.24 -10.99 26.38
C ASP A 87 -31.33 -12.05 25.28
N GLY A 88 -31.34 -13.33 25.64
CA GLY A 88 -31.15 -14.49 24.74
C GLY A 88 -32.10 -14.62 23.54
N ASN A 89 -33.00 -13.64 23.33
CA ASN A 89 -33.95 -13.53 22.24
C ASN A 89 -33.45 -12.67 21.06
N THR A 90 -32.25 -12.08 21.15
CA THR A 90 -31.70 -11.22 20.09
C THR A 90 -31.11 -12.02 18.92
N THR A 91 -31.56 -11.71 17.70
CA THR A 91 -31.20 -12.42 16.47
C THR A 91 -29.86 -11.95 15.88
N PHE A 92 -28.75 -12.27 16.53
CA PHE A 92 -27.39 -12.13 15.97
C PHE A 92 -27.07 -13.22 14.93
N ARG A 93 -27.99 -13.44 13.98
CA ARG A 93 -27.93 -14.58 13.04
C ARG A 93 -26.80 -14.43 12.02
N TYR A 94 -26.45 -13.20 11.63
CA TYR A 94 -25.50 -12.94 10.55
C TYR A 94 -24.10 -12.50 11.03
N VAL A 95 -23.94 -12.13 12.31
CA VAL A 95 -22.64 -11.69 12.84
C VAL A 95 -21.53 -12.75 12.71
N PRO A 96 -21.76 -14.05 13.02
CA PRO A 96 -20.76 -15.08 12.80
C PRO A 96 -20.32 -15.19 11.32
N LEU A 97 -21.24 -14.97 10.39
CA LEU A 97 -20.94 -14.98 8.96
C LEU A 97 -20.06 -13.79 8.58
N TYR A 98 -20.37 -12.58 9.06
CA TYR A 98 -19.53 -11.41 8.79
C TYR A 98 -18.11 -11.56 9.34
N LEU A 99 -17.94 -12.16 10.52
CA LEU A 99 -16.64 -12.44 11.12
C LEU A 99 -15.78 -13.40 10.29
N VAL A 100 -16.40 -14.26 9.48
CA VAL A 100 -15.68 -15.18 8.58
C VAL A 100 -15.48 -14.54 7.21
N PHE A 101 -16.54 -14.05 6.57
CA PHE A 101 -16.50 -13.64 5.18
C PHE A 101 -15.74 -12.33 4.96
N ILE A 102 -15.85 -11.34 5.85
CA ILE A 102 -15.18 -10.05 5.65
C ILE A 102 -13.65 -10.22 5.64
N PRO A 103 -13.02 -10.87 6.64
CA PRO A 103 -11.57 -11.09 6.62
C PRO A 103 -11.11 -11.92 5.42
N VAL A 104 -11.87 -12.97 5.05
CA VAL A 104 -11.54 -13.81 3.90
C VAL A 104 -11.59 -13.01 2.60
N ILE A 105 -12.66 -12.25 2.36
CA ILE A 105 -12.78 -11.42 1.15
C ILE A 105 -11.65 -10.38 1.12
N LEU A 106 -11.39 -9.68 2.22
CA LEU A 106 -10.31 -8.69 2.28
C LEU A 106 -8.94 -9.33 2.01
N PHE A 107 -8.68 -10.53 2.56
CA PHE A 107 -7.46 -11.27 2.32
C PHE A 107 -7.33 -11.67 0.84
N LEU A 108 -8.40 -12.21 0.24
CA LEU A 108 -8.43 -12.63 -1.17
C LEU A 108 -8.28 -11.44 -2.13
N VAL A 109 -9.02 -10.36 -1.90
CA VAL A 109 -8.91 -9.10 -2.67
C VAL A 109 -7.48 -8.61 -2.65
N ARG A 110 -6.87 -8.55 -1.46
CA ARG A 110 -5.48 -8.11 -1.32
C ARG A 110 -4.52 -9.01 -2.08
N PHE A 111 -4.59 -10.32 -1.86
CA PHE A 111 -3.66 -11.27 -2.45
C PHE A 111 -3.79 -11.32 -3.98
N SER A 112 -5.02 -11.22 -4.48
CA SER A 112 -5.30 -11.42 -5.91
C SER A 112 -5.22 -10.13 -6.72
N LEU A 113 -5.57 -8.97 -6.14
CA LEU A 113 -5.74 -7.73 -6.90
C LEU A 113 -4.65 -6.69 -6.64
N LEU A 114 -3.94 -6.72 -5.51
CA LEU A 114 -3.00 -5.64 -5.18
C LEU A 114 -1.84 -5.59 -6.19
N LYS A 115 -1.18 -6.72 -6.46
CA LYS A 115 -0.08 -6.78 -7.42
C LYS A 115 -0.54 -6.43 -8.84
N PRO A 116 -1.61 -7.04 -9.40
CA PRO A 116 -2.11 -6.64 -10.72
C PRO A 116 -2.50 -5.16 -10.81
N ALA A 117 -3.07 -4.58 -9.75
CA ALA A 117 -3.42 -3.16 -9.73
C ALA A 117 -2.18 -2.27 -9.73
N THR A 118 -1.14 -2.61 -8.95
CA THR A 118 0.14 -1.88 -8.96
C THR A 118 0.84 -2.01 -10.31
N ASP A 119 0.87 -3.20 -10.91
CA ASP A 119 1.45 -3.43 -12.24
C ASP A 119 0.69 -2.66 -13.32
N PHE A 120 -0.65 -2.65 -13.28
CA PHE A 120 -1.49 -1.87 -14.18
C PHE A 120 -1.23 -0.36 -14.04
N SER A 121 -1.22 0.13 -12.80
CA SER A 121 -0.89 1.53 -12.49
C SER A 121 0.46 1.90 -13.09
N ARG A 122 1.51 1.12 -12.80
CA ARG A 122 2.87 1.34 -13.34
C ARG A 122 2.88 1.44 -14.86
N ASN A 123 2.28 0.45 -15.53
CA ASN A 123 2.24 0.39 -16.99
C ASN A 123 1.47 1.57 -17.58
N TYR A 124 0.39 1.99 -16.93
CA TYR A 124 -0.38 3.15 -17.34
C TYR A 124 0.46 4.43 -17.27
N ILE A 125 1.15 4.71 -16.15
CA ILE A 125 1.97 5.94 -16.06
C ILE A 125 3.21 5.87 -16.97
N ILE A 126 3.84 4.70 -17.16
CA ILE A 126 4.86 4.54 -18.20
C ILE A 126 4.29 4.94 -19.58
N SER A 127 3.08 4.48 -19.93
CA SER A 127 2.48 4.84 -21.22
C SER A 127 2.21 6.34 -21.36
N GLN A 128 1.82 7.01 -20.27
CA GLN A 128 1.57 8.46 -20.24
C GLN A 128 2.87 9.27 -20.38
N SER A 129 4.00 8.73 -19.94
CA SER A 129 5.31 9.38 -20.08
C SER A 129 5.84 9.42 -21.52
N LYS A 130 5.25 8.63 -22.43
CA LYS A 130 5.71 8.51 -23.82
C LYS A 130 5.86 9.88 -24.50
N LYS A 131 4.86 10.75 -24.37
CA LYS A 131 4.91 12.08 -24.98
C LYS A 131 6.09 12.91 -24.47
N LEU A 132 6.33 12.87 -23.16
CA LEU A 132 7.46 13.56 -22.54
C LEU A 132 8.81 13.03 -23.07
N ILE A 133 8.95 11.70 -23.17
CA ILE A 133 10.14 11.07 -23.74
C ILE A 133 10.34 11.50 -25.20
N ASP A 134 9.29 11.41 -26.02
CA ASP A 134 9.34 11.80 -27.43
C ASP A 134 9.74 13.28 -27.60
N ASP A 135 9.24 14.17 -26.74
CA ASP A 135 9.58 15.60 -26.76
C ASP A 135 11.02 15.88 -26.29
N ILE A 136 11.54 15.12 -25.31
CA ILE A 136 12.95 15.18 -24.87
C ILE A 136 13.89 14.70 -25.98
N GLU A 137 13.59 13.57 -26.62
CA GLU A 137 14.39 13.04 -27.73
C GLU A 137 14.34 14.00 -28.93
N GLY A 138 13.15 14.53 -29.23
CA GLY A 138 12.97 15.54 -30.27
C GLY A 138 13.80 16.81 -29.99
N PHE A 139 13.88 17.25 -28.73
CA PHE A 139 14.77 18.34 -28.34
C PHE A 139 16.23 18.00 -28.63
N ARG A 140 16.71 16.83 -28.18
CA ARG A 140 18.08 16.36 -28.42
C ARG A 140 18.44 16.33 -29.89
N ILE A 141 17.54 15.85 -30.76
CA ILE A 141 17.77 15.81 -32.21
C ILE A 141 17.98 17.22 -32.78
N ARG A 142 17.24 18.23 -32.28
CA ARG A 142 17.33 19.61 -32.77
C ARG A 142 18.54 20.38 -32.26
N THR A 143 18.97 20.13 -31.02
CA THR A 143 20.01 20.92 -30.36
C THR A 143 21.35 20.19 -30.23
N GLY A 144 21.36 18.88 -30.46
CA GLY A 144 22.52 18.02 -30.28
C GLY A 144 22.78 17.57 -28.83
N HIS A 145 21.96 18.01 -27.86
CA HIS A 145 22.13 17.65 -26.45
C HIS A 145 20.79 17.53 -25.72
N TYR A 146 20.75 16.77 -24.62
CA TYR A 146 19.55 16.71 -23.77
C TYR A 146 19.29 18.03 -23.03
N PRO A 147 18.03 18.31 -22.62
CA PRO A 147 17.73 19.44 -21.75
C PRO A 147 18.56 19.40 -20.46
N THR A 148 19.07 20.53 -20.01
CA THR A 148 19.80 20.62 -18.73
C THR A 148 18.85 20.57 -17.53
N SER A 149 17.58 20.95 -17.71
CA SER A 149 16.52 20.89 -16.71
C SER A 149 15.15 20.90 -17.38
N LEU A 150 14.15 20.33 -16.72
CA LEU A 150 12.72 20.43 -17.07
C LEU A 150 11.89 21.07 -15.96
N ILE A 151 12.54 21.76 -15.01
CA ILE A 151 11.85 22.48 -13.94
C ILE A 151 11.07 23.64 -14.55
N SER A 152 9.76 23.64 -14.32
CA SER A 152 8.83 24.64 -14.84
C SER A 152 7.77 24.95 -13.78
N VAL A 153 7.25 26.19 -13.80
CA VAL A 153 6.15 26.60 -12.92
C VAL A 153 4.84 25.91 -13.33
N TRP A 154 4.66 25.74 -14.64
CA TRP A 154 3.52 25.07 -15.23
C TRP A 154 3.94 23.71 -15.75
N GLU A 155 3.58 22.67 -15.00
CA GLU A 155 3.89 21.29 -15.35
C GLU A 155 2.96 20.81 -16.47
N ASP A 156 3.46 20.85 -17.72
CA ASP A 156 2.72 20.40 -18.91
C ASP A 156 2.60 18.86 -18.99
N TYR A 157 3.49 18.15 -18.30
CA TYR A 157 3.54 16.69 -18.29
C TYR A 157 3.27 16.17 -16.87
N LYS A 158 2.09 15.57 -16.67
CA LYS A 158 1.70 15.01 -15.37
C LYS A 158 1.23 13.56 -15.51
N PRO A 159 1.56 12.69 -14.55
CA PRO A 159 0.94 11.38 -14.44
C PRO A 159 -0.58 11.53 -14.27
N GLY A 160 -1.37 10.75 -15.00
CA GLY A 160 -2.84 10.75 -14.88
C GLY A 160 -3.38 10.10 -13.61
N ILE A 161 -2.52 9.68 -12.69
CA ILE A 161 -2.88 8.98 -11.44
C ILE A 161 -2.51 9.85 -10.25
N ARG A 162 -3.49 10.12 -9.36
CA ARG A 162 -3.31 11.01 -8.19
C ARG A 162 -2.24 10.56 -7.19
N SER A 163 -1.95 9.26 -7.10
CA SER A 163 -0.94 8.74 -6.18
C SER A 163 0.48 9.06 -6.62
N VAL A 164 0.70 9.42 -7.89
CA VAL A 164 2.01 9.76 -8.43
C VAL A 164 2.06 11.25 -8.71
N LYS A 165 2.90 11.96 -7.95
CA LYS A 165 2.87 13.43 -7.92
C LYS A 165 3.31 14.05 -9.24
N ARG A 166 4.42 13.57 -9.82
CA ARG A 166 5.04 14.11 -11.03
C ARG A 166 6.08 13.14 -11.59
N TYR A 167 6.54 13.44 -12.80
CA TYR A 167 7.78 12.89 -13.32
C TYR A 167 8.97 13.72 -12.84
N TYR A 168 10.07 13.03 -12.55
CA TYR A 168 11.34 13.64 -12.20
C TYR A 168 12.32 13.41 -13.34
N TYR A 169 12.97 14.48 -13.77
CA TYR A 169 13.99 14.46 -14.81
C TYR A 169 15.34 14.81 -14.21
N GLU A 170 16.34 13.99 -14.52
CA GLU A 170 17.72 14.20 -14.11
C GLU A 170 18.64 13.94 -15.31
N PRO A 171 19.46 14.92 -15.73
CA PRO A 171 20.45 14.70 -16.79
C PRO A 171 21.53 13.72 -16.31
N TYR A 172 21.93 12.78 -17.17
CA TYR A 172 22.90 11.74 -16.82
C TYR A 172 23.90 11.53 -17.98
N GLY A 173 24.95 12.35 -18.02
CA GLY A 173 25.98 12.30 -19.07
C GLY A 173 25.39 12.46 -20.47
N GLN A 174 25.46 11.40 -21.28
CA GLN A 174 24.89 11.33 -22.64
C GLN A 174 23.49 10.67 -22.66
N ALA A 175 22.77 10.75 -21.55
CA ALA A 175 21.43 10.22 -21.32
C ALA A 175 20.71 11.08 -20.28
N TYR A 176 19.56 10.58 -19.80
CA TYR A 176 18.82 11.15 -18.68
C TYR A 176 18.09 10.04 -17.94
N ASN A 177 17.83 10.28 -16.66
CA ASN A 177 16.90 9.50 -15.87
C ASN A 177 15.55 10.21 -15.87
N LEU A 178 14.50 9.51 -16.28
CA LEU A 178 13.12 9.94 -16.09
C LEU A 178 12.46 8.97 -15.14
N TYR A 179 12.04 9.42 -13.95
CA TYR A 179 11.51 8.52 -12.94
C TYR A 179 10.27 9.06 -12.25
N PHE A 180 9.56 8.16 -11.58
CA PHE A 180 8.46 8.50 -10.71
C PHE A 180 8.42 7.55 -9.51
N GLU A 181 7.83 8.04 -8.43
CA GLU A 181 7.61 7.28 -7.20
C GLU A 181 6.18 6.76 -7.17
N GLN A 182 6.01 5.48 -6.81
CA GLN A 182 4.71 4.91 -6.54
C GLN A 182 4.71 3.96 -5.34
N PHE A 183 3.52 3.58 -4.91
CA PHE A 183 3.35 2.54 -3.91
C PHE A 183 3.65 1.16 -4.50
N SER A 184 4.51 0.39 -3.81
CA SER A 184 4.72 -1.02 -4.10
C SER A 184 3.53 -1.88 -3.64
N SER A 185 3.39 -3.07 -4.22
CA SER A 185 2.52 -4.11 -3.68
C SER A 185 3.03 -4.69 -2.36
N GLU A 186 4.33 -4.55 -2.08
CA GLU A 186 4.94 -4.87 -0.79
C GLU A 186 4.84 -3.69 0.17
N LEU A 187 4.65 -3.99 1.46
CA LEU A 187 4.50 -2.95 2.47
C LEU A 187 5.82 -2.34 2.84
N THR A 188 5.79 -1.08 3.24
CA THR A 188 6.96 -0.26 3.58
C THR A 188 7.93 -0.05 2.43
N VAL A 189 7.76 -0.80 1.35
CA VAL A 189 8.56 -0.69 0.15
C VAL A 189 8.12 0.51 -0.68
N LYS A 190 9.08 1.39 -0.91
CA LYS A 190 8.99 2.47 -1.87
C LYS A 190 9.46 1.98 -3.22
N GLU A 191 8.59 2.07 -4.23
CA GLU A 191 8.95 1.71 -5.61
C GLU A 191 9.30 2.97 -6.40
N ILE A 192 10.52 3.04 -6.90
CA ILE A 192 10.94 4.03 -7.89
C ILE A 192 11.03 3.35 -9.25
N VAL A 193 10.30 3.88 -10.21
CA VAL A 193 10.29 3.37 -11.58
C VAL A 193 11.01 4.38 -12.46
N MET A 194 12.07 3.94 -13.15
CA MET A 194 13.00 4.82 -13.84
C MET A 194 13.27 4.33 -15.27
N TYR A 195 13.23 5.28 -16.19
CA TYR A 195 13.66 5.17 -17.57
C TYR A 195 15.05 5.78 -17.75
N ASN A 196 15.89 5.13 -18.54
CA ASN A 196 17.13 5.72 -19.05
C ASN A 196 17.43 5.10 -20.43
N PRO A 197 17.59 5.91 -21.50
CA PRO A 197 17.70 5.40 -22.86
C PRO A 197 18.93 4.51 -23.11
N LEU A 198 19.93 4.53 -22.22
CA LEU A 198 21.14 3.71 -22.30
C LEU A 198 21.17 2.55 -21.29
N ASP A 199 20.06 2.28 -20.59
CA ASP A 199 19.98 1.29 -19.52
C ASP A 199 21.00 1.49 -18.38
N ALA A 200 21.47 2.73 -18.23
CA ALA A 200 22.42 3.18 -17.21
C ALA A 200 21.73 3.78 -15.97
N GLN A 201 20.51 3.31 -15.65
CA GLN A 201 19.77 3.76 -14.47
C GLN A 201 20.59 3.51 -13.19
N GLU A 202 20.78 4.55 -12.41
CA GLU A 202 21.43 4.52 -11.10
C GLU A 202 20.56 5.28 -10.11
N MET A 203 20.37 4.72 -8.92
CA MET A 203 19.60 5.33 -7.85
C MET A 203 20.17 4.90 -6.51
N THR A 204 20.27 5.83 -5.57
CA THR A 204 20.71 5.59 -4.19
C THR A 204 19.61 5.93 -3.20
N SER A 205 19.71 5.40 -1.98
CA SER A 205 18.81 5.79 -0.88
C SER A 205 19.04 7.23 -0.42
N HIS A 206 20.31 7.66 -0.39
CA HIS A 206 20.65 9.01 0.04
C HIS A 206 21.49 9.74 -0.99
N ASN A 207 21.21 11.04 -1.15
CA ASN A 207 22.01 11.92 -2.00
C ASN A 207 23.46 12.00 -1.53
N GLN A 208 23.72 11.86 -0.22
CA GLN A 208 25.08 11.86 0.32
C GLN A 208 25.93 10.70 -0.21
N ASP A 209 25.30 9.56 -0.53
CA ASP A 209 26.00 8.37 -1.01
C ASP A 209 26.67 8.69 -2.34
N LEU A 210 25.97 9.41 -3.22
CA LEU A 210 26.50 9.89 -4.51
C LEU A 210 27.69 10.85 -4.36
N LEU A 211 27.80 11.54 -3.22
CA LEU A 211 28.84 12.55 -2.99
C LEU A 211 30.07 12.00 -2.26
N ILE A 212 29.89 10.94 -1.48
CA ILE A 212 30.91 10.42 -0.56
C ILE A 212 31.48 9.10 -1.05
N LEU A 213 30.67 8.26 -1.69
CA LEU A 213 31.07 6.91 -2.08
C LEU A 213 31.71 6.91 -3.47
N SER A 214 32.71 6.03 -3.65
CA SER A 214 33.22 5.73 -4.98
C SER A 214 32.18 4.95 -5.80
N SER A 215 32.34 4.90 -7.12
CA SER A 215 31.44 4.13 -8.01
C SER A 215 31.42 2.63 -7.68
N ALA A 216 32.53 2.09 -7.17
CA ALA A 216 32.61 0.70 -6.72
C ALA A 216 31.82 0.50 -5.41
N ASP A 217 31.92 1.44 -4.47
CA ASP A 217 31.23 1.38 -3.18
C ASP A 217 29.73 1.64 -3.32
N LEU A 218 29.35 2.58 -4.21
CA LEU A 218 27.96 2.81 -4.62
C LEU A 218 27.33 1.50 -5.08
N THR A 219 28.06 0.65 -5.81
CA THR A 219 27.54 -0.63 -6.27
C THR A 219 27.19 -1.60 -5.13
N MET A 220 27.84 -1.45 -3.97
CA MET A 220 27.59 -2.26 -2.78
C MET A 220 26.59 -1.61 -1.82
N GLN A 221 26.46 -0.28 -1.81
CA GLN A 221 25.64 0.50 -0.87
C GLN A 221 24.55 1.32 -1.56
N ARG A 222 23.86 0.73 -2.55
CA ARG A 222 22.79 1.41 -3.30
C ARG A 222 21.56 1.71 -2.46
N GLY A 223 21.38 0.99 -1.35
CA GLY A 223 20.28 1.18 -0.41
C GLY A 223 18.91 0.69 -0.89
N TYR A 224 18.72 0.42 -2.18
CA TYR A 224 17.63 -0.45 -2.62
C TYR A 224 17.99 -1.93 -2.37
N PHE A 225 17.01 -2.73 -1.96
CA PHE A 225 17.21 -4.16 -1.71
C PHE A 225 16.83 -5.03 -2.91
N ARG A 226 16.13 -4.46 -3.91
CA ARG A 226 15.74 -5.20 -5.13
C ARG A 226 15.60 -4.31 -6.36
N THR A 227 15.94 -4.86 -7.51
CA THR A 227 15.72 -4.24 -8.83
C THR A 227 15.03 -5.21 -9.77
N TYR A 228 14.09 -4.71 -10.58
CA TYR A 228 13.41 -5.46 -11.62
C TYR A 228 13.55 -4.76 -12.96
N LYS A 229 13.92 -5.52 -14.00
CA LYS A 229 13.70 -5.08 -15.38
C LYS A 229 12.21 -5.16 -15.69
N LEU A 230 11.66 -4.11 -16.27
CA LEU A 230 10.26 -4.09 -16.69
C LEU A 230 10.13 -4.62 -18.13
N GLN A 231 8.91 -4.93 -18.55
CA GLN A 231 8.64 -5.38 -19.91
C GLN A 231 8.84 -4.26 -20.93
N GLN A 232 8.62 -3.02 -20.52
CA GLN A 232 8.88 -1.85 -21.35
C GLN A 232 10.40 -1.64 -21.45
N PRO A 233 10.95 -1.49 -22.67
CA PRO A 233 12.38 -1.27 -22.87
C PRO A 233 12.90 -0.08 -22.07
N HIS A 234 14.12 -0.18 -21.57
CA HIS A 234 14.79 0.90 -20.86
C HIS A 234 14.14 1.33 -19.53
N TRP A 235 13.16 0.57 -19.03
CA TRP A 235 12.54 0.82 -17.73
C TRP A 235 12.99 -0.21 -16.69
N LYS A 236 13.33 0.29 -15.49
CA LYS A 236 13.63 -0.53 -14.31
C LYS A 236 12.82 -0.04 -13.11
N SER A 237 12.52 -0.96 -12.20
CA SER A 237 11.92 -0.69 -10.90
C SER A 237 12.93 -0.95 -9.80
N PHE A 238 13.07 -0.01 -8.86
CA PHE A 238 13.94 -0.06 -7.70
C PHE A 238 13.11 -0.03 -6.44
N TRP A 239 13.37 -0.95 -5.51
CA TRP A 239 12.61 -1.11 -4.28
C TRP A 239 13.48 -0.77 -3.07
N PHE A 240 12.99 0.18 -2.27
CA PHE A 240 13.66 0.71 -1.09
C PHE A 240 12.83 0.43 0.17
N ASP A 241 13.51 0.25 1.30
CA ASP A 241 12.90 0.01 2.63
C ASP A 241 12.49 1.30 3.36
#